data_AF-A0A3B8XPK1-F1
#
_entry.id   AF-A0A3B8XPK1-F1
#
_cell.length_a   1.000
_cell.length_b   1.000
_cell.length_c   1.000
_cell.angle_alpha   90.00
_cell.angle_beta   90.00
_cell.angle_gamma   90.00
#
_symmetry.space_group_name_H-M   'P 1'
#
loop_
_entity.id
_entity.type
_entity.pdbx_description
1 polymer ?
#
loop_
_entity_poly.entity_id
_entity_poly.type
_entity_poly.pdbx_seq_one_letter_code
_entity_poly.pdbx_strand_id
1 'polypeptide(L)'
;MAETQDGAPRRARPMAPHLQIYRWKITMAASITHRITGVGLGIGTLLLTCWLLALAGGPQAYDGIQGFLGSWFGRLLMFGFTWALMYHMCNGIRHLVWDTGRGFEPA
;
A
#
# COMPACT_ATOMS: atom_id res chain seq x y z
N MET A 1 -43.79 28.04 23.85
CA MET A 1 -43.14 26.94 23.12
C MET A 1 -43.39 27.21 21.65
N ALA A 2 -42.40 27.75 20.94
CA ALA A 2 -42.52 27.98 19.50
C ALA A 2 -41.94 26.74 18.80
N GLU A 3 -42.83 26.02 18.12
CA GLU A 3 -42.52 24.86 17.30
C GLU A 3 -41.75 25.33 16.06
N THR A 4 -40.44 25.09 16.03
CA THR A 4 -39.62 25.29 14.82
C THR A 4 -39.99 24.21 13.81
N GLN A 5 -40.60 24.63 12.70
CA GLN A 5 -40.96 23.77 11.58
C GLN A 5 -39.76 22.95 11.06
N ASP A 6 -39.70 21.67 11.42
CA ASP A 6 -38.88 20.67 10.75
C ASP A 6 -39.63 20.19 9.49
N GLY A 7 -39.34 20.79 8.33
CA GLY A 7 -40.13 20.50 7.13
C GLY A 7 -39.52 20.81 5.76
N ALA A 8 -38.26 21.27 5.67
CA ALA A 8 -37.58 21.43 4.38
C ALA A 8 -36.36 20.49 4.30
N PRO A 9 -36.19 19.68 3.24
CA PRO A 9 -34.99 18.88 3.08
C PRO A 9 -33.78 19.81 3.03
N ARG A 10 -32.92 19.73 4.05
CA ARG A 10 -31.71 20.56 4.17
C ARG A 10 -30.83 20.28 2.95
N ARG A 11 -30.75 21.24 2.03
CA ARG A 11 -29.91 21.14 0.83
C ARG A 11 -28.48 20.78 1.28
N ALA A 12 -27.97 19.64 0.81
CA ALA A 12 -26.65 19.16 1.19
C ALA A 12 -25.61 20.22 0.80
N ARG A 13 -24.77 20.63 1.75
CA ARG A 13 -23.68 21.57 1.47
C ARG A 13 -22.69 20.92 0.52
N PRO A 14 -22.24 21.62 -0.54
CA PRO A 14 -21.24 21.06 -1.45
C PRO A 14 -19.91 20.87 -0.71
N MET A 15 -19.19 19.81 -1.06
CA MET A 15 -17.83 19.56 -0.58
C MET A 15 -16.86 20.49 -1.30
N ALA A 16 -15.97 21.15 -0.55
CA ALA A 16 -14.91 21.94 -1.15
C ALA A 16 -13.97 21.04 -1.97
N PRO A 17 -13.47 21.50 -3.12
CA PRO A 17 -12.55 20.72 -3.94
C PRO A 17 -11.24 20.43 -3.18
N HIS A 18 -10.70 19.21 -3.33
CA HIS A 18 -9.54 18.74 -2.57
C HIS A 18 -8.47 18.08 -3.47
N LEU A 19 -8.53 16.75 -3.65
CA LEU A 19 -7.48 15.94 -4.28
C LEU A 19 -7.24 16.32 -5.75
N GLN A 20 -8.29 16.75 -6.45
CA GLN A 20 -8.22 17.10 -7.86
C GLN A 20 -7.51 18.44 -8.10
N ILE A 21 -7.51 19.34 -7.11
CA ILE A 21 -6.93 20.70 -7.26
C ILE A 21 -5.62 20.88 -6.47
N TYR A 22 -5.34 20.01 -5.50
CA TYR A 22 -4.18 20.15 -4.64
C TYR A 22 -2.88 19.76 -5.38
N ARG A 23 -1.84 20.59 -5.25
CA ARG A 23 -0.54 20.35 -5.90
C ARG A 23 0.20 19.19 -5.23
N TRP A 24 0.60 18.20 -6.02
CA TRP A 24 1.38 17.07 -5.53
C TRP A 24 2.77 17.49 -5.03
N LYS A 25 3.13 17.00 -3.85
CA LYS A 25 4.47 17.11 -3.24
C LYS A 25 5.07 15.72 -3.14
N ILE A 26 6.39 15.62 -3.26
CA ILE A 26 7.10 14.34 -3.19
C ILE A 26 6.85 13.60 -1.87
N THR A 27 6.67 14.32 -0.77
CA THR A 27 6.35 13.74 0.54
C THR A 27 4.98 13.08 0.58
N MET A 28 3.99 13.63 -0.13
CA MET A 28 2.66 13.02 -0.28
C MET A 28 2.72 11.76 -1.14
N ALA A 29 3.45 11.82 -2.27
CA ALA A 29 3.70 10.66 -3.12
C ALA A 29 4.39 9.55 -2.32
N ALA A 30 5.43 9.88 -1.56
CA ALA A 30 6.13 8.90 -0.73
C ALA A 30 5.21 8.24 0.30
N SER A 31 4.33 9.03 0.93
CA SER A 31 3.37 8.56 1.92
C SER A 31 2.31 7.63 1.33
N ILE A 32 1.73 7.93 0.17
CA ILE A 32 0.76 7.04 -0.45
C ILE A 32 1.43 5.78 -1.00
N THR A 33 2.62 5.89 -1.58
CA THR A 33 3.39 4.73 -2.06
C THR A 33 3.71 3.78 -0.91
N HIS A 34 4.03 4.27 0.30
CA HIS A 34 4.28 3.41 1.46
C HIS A 34 3.06 2.59 1.87
N ARG A 35 1.86 3.19 1.79
CA ARG A 35 0.60 2.47 2.06
C ARG A 35 0.33 1.42 0.99
N ILE A 36 0.50 1.79 -0.29
CA ILE A 36 0.30 0.88 -1.41
C ILE A 36 1.26 -0.31 -1.32
N THR A 37 2.55 -0.07 -1.07
CA THR A 37 3.52 -1.16 -0.90
C THR A 37 3.22 -2.01 0.32
N GLY A 38 2.75 -1.42 1.43
CA GLY A 38 2.35 -2.17 2.62
C GLY A 38 1.20 -3.15 2.35
N VAL A 39 0.14 -2.68 1.67
CA VAL A 39 -0.98 -3.55 1.25
C VAL A 39 -0.50 -4.61 0.26
N GLY A 40 0.31 -4.23 -0.73
CA GLY A 40 0.86 -5.15 -1.73
C GLY A 40 1.72 -6.25 -1.10
N LEU A 41 2.54 -5.93 -0.10
CA LEU A 41 3.33 -6.91 0.66
C LEU A 41 2.45 -7.80 1.53
N GLY A 42 1.39 -7.25 2.14
CA GLY A 42 0.38 -8.04 2.85
C GLY A 42 -0.23 -9.12 1.96
N ILE A 43 -0.66 -8.74 0.76
CA ILE A 43 -1.17 -9.70 -0.24
C ILE A 43 -0.06 -10.66 -0.71
N GLY A 44 1.14 -10.15 -0.99
CA GLY A 44 2.25 -10.98 -1.44
C GLY A 44 2.75 -11.98 -0.41
N THR A 45 2.46 -11.77 0.88
CA THR A 45 2.69 -12.78 1.93
C THR A 45 1.89 -14.06 1.67
N LEU A 46 0.71 -13.97 1.05
CA LEU A 46 -0.06 -15.14 0.63
C LEU A 46 0.68 -15.93 -0.45
N LEU A 47 1.27 -15.25 -1.43
CA LEU A 47 2.10 -15.90 -2.45
C LEU A 47 3.34 -16.57 -1.84
N LEU A 48 4.01 -15.91 -0.89
CA LEU A 48 5.11 -16.49 -0.14
C LEU A 48 4.66 -17.75 0.63
N THR A 49 3.46 -17.71 1.23
CA THR A 49 2.89 -18.85 1.94
C THR A 49 2.60 -20.00 0.99
N CYS A 50 1.99 -19.74 -0.17
CA CYS A 50 1.78 -20.76 -1.21
C CYS A 50 3.10 -21.37 -1.67
N TRP A 51 4.15 -20.55 -1.86
CA TRP A 51 5.48 -21.03 -2.22
C TRP A 51 6.09 -21.95 -1.15
N LEU A 52 6.00 -21.58 0.13
CA LEU A 52 6.45 -22.41 1.25
C LEU A 52 5.67 -23.72 1.36
N LEU A 53 4.35 -23.68 1.16
CA LEU A 53 3.51 -24.87 1.16
C LEU A 53 3.85 -25.81 -0.01
N ALA A 54 4.10 -25.28 -1.20
CA ALA A 54 4.53 -26.08 -2.34
C ALA A 54 5.92 -26.71 -2.13
N LEU A 55 6.83 -25.96 -1.50
CA LEU A 55 8.14 -26.49 -1.10
C LEU A 55 8.00 -27.67 -0.13
N ALA A 56 7.08 -27.58 0.84
CA ALA A 56 6.79 -28.67 1.78
C ALA A 56 5.98 -29.82 1.14
N GLY A 57 5.19 -29.53 0.09
CA GLY A 57 4.31 -30.47 -0.60
C GLY A 57 5.00 -31.41 -1.59
N GLY A 58 6.32 -31.27 -1.77
CA GLY A 58 7.13 -32.15 -2.59
C GLY A 58 7.34 -31.65 -4.03
N PRO A 59 8.11 -32.41 -4.84
CA PRO A 59 8.66 -31.91 -6.10
C PRO A 59 7.61 -31.44 -7.10
N GLN A 60 6.52 -32.19 -7.27
CA GLN A 60 5.47 -31.85 -8.23
C GLN A 60 4.77 -30.51 -7.91
N ALA A 61 4.48 -30.27 -6.63
CA ALA A 61 3.87 -29.01 -6.19
C ALA A 61 4.85 -27.85 -6.36
N TYR A 62 6.11 -28.06 -6.00
CA TYR A 62 7.16 -27.06 -6.14
C TYR A 62 7.42 -26.69 -7.60
N ASP A 63 7.51 -27.67 -8.50
CA ASP A 63 7.71 -27.44 -9.94
C ASP A 63 6.58 -26.60 -10.55
N GLY A 64 5.33 -26.80 -10.12
CA GLY A 64 4.20 -25.98 -10.56
C GLY A 64 4.37 -24.50 -10.21
N ILE A 65 4.73 -24.19 -8.96
CA ILE A 65 4.97 -22.80 -8.54
C ILE A 65 6.24 -22.23 -9.18
N GLN A 66 7.31 -23.01 -9.29
CA GLN A 66 8.54 -22.59 -9.95
C GLN A 66 8.32 -22.27 -11.43
N GLY A 67 7.50 -23.05 -12.13
CA GLY A 67 7.12 -22.77 -13.52
C GLY A 67 6.40 -21.42 -13.65
N PHE A 68 5.45 -21.13 -12.74
CA PHE A 68 4.75 -19.85 -12.72
C PHE A 68 5.69 -18.68 -12.40
N LEU A 69 6.46 -18.77 -11.31
CA LEU A 69 7.40 -17.72 -10.89
C LEU A 69 8.54 -17.51 -11.89
N GLY A 70 8.92 -18.56 -12.62
CA GLY A 70 9.93 -18.53 -13.67
C GLY A 70 9.46 -17.87 -14.97
N SER A 71 8.14 -17.73 -15.19
CA SER A 71 7.57 -17.03 -16.34
C SER A 71 7.89 -15.53 -16.34
N TRP A 72 7.73 -14.86 -17.48
CA TRP A 72 7.88 -13.40 -17.57
C TRP A 72 7.01 -12.66 -16.52
N PHE A 73 5.75 -13.07 -16.39
CA PHE A 73 4.83 -12.46 -15.42
C PHE A 73 5.26 -12.74 -13.98
N GLY A 74 5.68 -13.96 -13.68
CA GLY A 74 6.20 -14.35 -12.37
C GLY A 74 7.44 -13.54 -11.98
N ARG A 75 8.37 -13.33 -12.91
CA ARG A 75 9.57 -12.50 -12.68
C ARG A 75 9.22 -11.04 -12.44
N LEU A 76 8.27 -10.48 -13.20
CA LEU A 76 7.77 -9.11 -12.99
C LEU A 76 7.15 -8.98 -11.60
N LEU A 77 6.35 -9.97 -11.18
CA LEU A 77 5.75 -10.02 -9.85
C LEU A 77 6.81 -10.08 -8.74
N MET A 78 7.84 -10.93 -8.89
CA MET A 78 8.95 -11.05 -7.94
C MET A 78 9.80 -9.77 -7.87
N PHE A 79 10.05 -9.13 -9.01
CA PHE A 79 10.71 -7.82 -9.05
C PHE A 79 9.88 -6.77 -8.32
N GLY A 80 8.57 -6.69 -8.61
CA GLY A 80 7.65 -5.77 -7.95
C GLY A 80 7.56 -6.01 -6.44
N PHE A 81 7.48 -7.27 -6.01
CA PHE A 81 7.48 -7.64 -4.59
C PHE A 81 8.78 -7.23 -3.90
N THR A 82 9.93 -7.47 -4.53
CA THR A 82 11.25 -7.08 -4.00
C THR A 82 11.37 -5.56 -3.90
N TRP A 83 10.99 -4.83 -4.95
CA TRP A 83 10.99 -3.37 -4.95
C TRP A 83 10.07 -2.80 -3.87
N ALA A 84 8.85 -3.35 -3.76
CA ALA A 84 7.90 -2.95 -2.73
C ALA A 84 8.45 -3.18 -1.32
N LEU A 85 9.10 -4.33 -1.09
CA LEU A 85 9.74 -4.67 0.19
C LEU A 85 10.83 -3.66 0.54
N MET A 86 11.76 -3.39 -0.40
CA MET A 86 12.86 -2.45 -0.16
C MET A 86 12.33 -1.04 0.09
N TYR A 87 11.40 -0.56 -0.75
CA TYR A 87 10.80 0.75 -0.58
C TYR A 87 10.05 0.87 0.77
N HIS A 88 9.22 -0.12 1.10
CA HIS A 88 8.44 -0.11 2.34
C HIS A 88 9.34 -0.14 3.57
N MET A 89 10.42 -0.94 3.54
CA MET A 89 11.43 -1.00 4.60
C MET A 89 12.13 0.34 4.78
N CYS A 90 12.70 0.92 3.72
CA CYS A 90 13.43 2.18 3.81
C CYS A 90 12.53 3.33 4.27
N ASN A 91 11.32 3.44 3.70
CA ASN A 91 10.38 4.47 4.12
C ASN A 91 9.83 4.20 5.54
N GLY A 92 9.68 2.93 5.93
CA GLY A 92 9.32 2.54 7.29
C GLY A 92 10.38 2.94 8.31
N ILE A 93 11.67 2.73 8.02
CA ILE A 93 12.77 3.23 8.85
C ILE A 93 12.69 4.76 8.99
N ARG A 94 12.41 5.48 7.90
CA ARG A 94 12.20 6.93 7.96
C ARG A 94 11.04 7.31 8.88
N HIS A 95 9.92 6.58 8.83
CA HIS A 95 8.81 6.79 9.75
C HIS A 95 9.22 6.53 11.21
N LEU A 96 9.96 5.45 11.49
CA LEU A 96 10.47 5.17 12.83
C LEU A 96 11.40 6.28 13.33
N VAL A 97 12.24 6.87 12.47
CA VAL A 97 13.06 8.03 12.82
C VAL A 97 12.18 9.24 13.19
N TRP A 98 11.15 9.52 12.39
CA TRP A 98 10.18 10.59 12.66
C TRP A 98 9.43 10.37 13.98
N ASP A 99 9.10 9.12 14.31
CA ASP A 99 8.44 8.77 15.58
C ASP A 99 9.33 9.09 16.80
N THR A 100 10.65 9.18 16.62
CA THR A 100 11.57 9.64 17.66
C THR A 100 11.67 11.17 17.80
N GLY A 101 10.91 11.93 17.01
CA GLY A 101 10.94 13.40 17.02
C GLY A 101 12.05 14.03 16.17
N ARG A 102 12.72 13.28 15.28
CA ARG A 102 13.85 13.75 14.47
C ARG A 102 13.50 13.81 12.98
N GLY A 103 14.16 14.67 12.19
CA GLY A 103 14.05 14.67 10.73
C GLY A 103 12.82 15.39 10.18
N PHE A 104 12.37 16.43 10.88
CA PHE A 104 11.26 17.31 10.49
C PHE A 104 11.73 18.62 9.84
N GLU A 105 13.05 18.83 9.80
CA GLU A 105 13.67 19.96 9.13
C GLU A 105 13.30 19.94 7.63
N PRO A 106 12.91 21.07 7.04
CA PRO A 106 12.75 21.18 5.60
C PRO A 106 14.07 20.84 4.91
N ALA A 107 14.00 20.00 3.88
CA ALA A 107 15.11 19.74 2.97
C ALA A 107 15.40 20.97 2.10
#